data_AF-A0A382NSI8-F1
#
_entry.id   AF-A0A382NSI8-F1
#
_cell.length_a   1.000
_cell.length_b   1.000
_cell.length_c   1.000
_cell.angle_alpha   90.00
_cell.angle_beta   90.00
_cell.angle_gamma   90.00
#
_symmetry.space_group_name_H-M   'P 1'
#
loop_
_entity.id
_entity.type
_entity.pdbx_description
1 polymer ?
#
loop_
_entity_poly.entity_id
_entity_poly.type
_entity_poly.pdbx_seq_one_letter_code
_entity_poly.pdbx_strand_id
1 'polypeptide(L)'
;MILKRTSRDYQKKWLRENKNLKILDLGCSLNNYWSEANHFADLSDFSQEFGNLNLKFTQIKRNQKLPFKDKEFDYVILSHVLEHVPNLLEFVSEIERISKAGYIELPTKLNDNLVFGCDEDDVGHKWWFEFDDVNNQLLYSEKVDVLEKFVTVGQIWKFQKFFEDSLLLQIYWEEKINLARRQSFKFDKKIYFLSLVRKYFSKKFRNFLSRKKNS
;
A
#
# COMPACT_ATOMS: atom_id res chain seq x y z
N MET A 1 -19.02 -11.16 -6.96
CA MET A 1 -18.21 -10.00 -6.54
C MET A 1 -17.79 -10.20 -5.10
N ILE A 2 -16.49 -10.28 -4.84
CA ILE A 2 -15.93 -10.46 -3.49
C ILE A 2 -14.89 -9.38 -3.24
N LEU A 3 -14.97 -8.73 -2.08
CA LEU A 3 -13.90 -7.89 -1.54
C LEU A 3 -13.75 -8.24 -0.06
N LYS A 4 -12.56 -8.69 0.35
CA LYS A 4 -12.33 -9.10 1.74
C LYS A 4 -10.88 -8.88 2.16
N ARG A 5 -10.66 -8.76 3.46
CA ARG A 5 -9.31 -8.76 4.03
C ARG A 5 -8.63 -10.12 3.80
N THR A 6 -7.31 -10.07 3.67
CA THR A 6 -6.44 -11.24 3.55
C THR A 6 -5.08 -10.92 4.16
N SER A 7 -4.12 -11.85 4.11
CA SER A 7 -2.71 -11.54 4.34
C SER A 7 -1.82 -11.86 3.14
N ARG A 8 -0.68 -11.19 3.05
CA ARG A 8 0.40 -11.38 2.08
C ARG A 8 0.87 -12.82 2.09
N ASP A 9 1.11 -13.38 3.27
CA ASP A 9 1.57 -14.77 3.42
C ASP A 9 0.54 -15.78 2.91
N TYR A 10 -0.75 -15.55 3.19
CA TYR A 10 -1.81 -16.40 2.67
C TYR A 10 -1.85 -16.33 1.13
N GLN A 11 -1.81 -15.12 0.56
CA GLN A 11 -1.84 -14.94 -0.89
C GLN A 11 -0.61 -15.53 -1.57
N LYS A 12 0.60 -15.35 -1.01
CA LYS A 12 1.82 -15.99 -1.50
C LYS A 12 1.70 -17.51 -1.49
N LYS A 13 1.21 -18.09 -0.40
CA LYS A 13 0.99 -19.54 -0.32
C LYS A 13 0.02 -20.01 -1.40
N TRP A 14 -1.13 -19.35 -1.54
CA TRP A 14 -2.14 -19.70 -2.52
C TRP A 14 -1.62 -19.59 -3.97
N LEU A 15 -0.91 -18.51 -4.30
CA LEU A 15 -0.34 -18.33 -5.65
C LEU A 15 0.71 -19.40 -5.98
N ARG A 16 1.53 -19.83 -5.01
CA ARG A 16 2.50 -20.94 -5.20
C ARG A 16 1.82 -22.28 -5.48
N GLU A 17 0.62 -22.49 -4.97
CA GLU A 17 -0.20 -23.68 -5.22
C GLU A 17 -0.94 -23.61 -6.57
N ASN A 18 -1.09 -22.41 -7.15
CA ASN A 18 -1.86 -22.14 -8.38
C ASN A 18 -0.97 -21.61 -9.53
N LYS A 19 0.15 -22.28 -9.80
CA LYS A 19 1.16 -21.84 -10.79
C LYS A 19 0.67 -21.82 -12.25
N ASN A 20 -0.46 -22.45 -12.53
CA ASN A 20 -1.09 -22.47 -13.85
C ASN A 20 -1.77 -21.15 -14.22
N LEU A 21 -2.00 -20.26 -13.25
CA LEU A 21 -2.63 -18.97 -13.46
C LEU A 21 -1.69 -17.98 -14.14
N LYS A 22 -2.25 -17.06 -14.94
CA LYS A 22 -1.52 -15.87 -15.39
C LYS A 22 -1.58 -14.80 -14.32
N ILE A 23 -0.41 -14.44 -13.77
CA ILE A 23 -0.28 -13.57 -12.61
C ILE A 23 0.59 -12.37 -12.98
N LEU A 24 -0.01 -11.18 -12.92
CA LEU A 24 0.67 -9.90 -13.13
C LEU A 24 1.09 -9.29 -11.79
N ASP A 25 2.36 -8.92 -11.66
CA ASP A 25 2.83 -7.98 -10.63
C ASP A 25 3.02 -6.61 -11.27
N LEU A 26 2.16 -5.66 -10.88
CA LEU A 26 2.10 -4.32 -11.47
C LEU A 26 2.63 -3.30 -10.46
N GLY A 27 3.57 -2.44 -10.88
CA GLY A 27 4.29 -1.51 -10.00
C GLY A 27 5.52 -2.13 -9.33
N CYS A 28 6.14 -3.12 -9.98
CA CYS A 28 7.23 -3.90 -9.40
C CYS A 28 8.62 -3.34 -9.75
N SER A 29 9.61 -3.70 -8.94
CA SER A 29 11.04 -3.50 -9.25
C SER A 29 11.86 -4.73 -8.87
N LEU A 30 13.12 -4.84 -9.30
CA LEU A 30 13.98 -5.95 -8.89
C LEU A 30 14.15 -6.07 -7.36
N ASN A 31 14.08 -4.93 -6.64
CA ASN A 31 14.20 -4.93 -5.18
C ASN A 31 12.90 -5.33 -4.48
N ASN A 32 11.77 -5.25 -5.18
CA ASN A 32 10.46 -5.51 -4.63
C ASN A 32 9.53 -6.01 -5.73
N TYR A 33 9.65 -7.31 -6.04
CA TYR A 33 8.72 -8.02 -6.91
C TYR A 33 8.20 -9.28 -6.21
N TRP A 34 7.04 -9.75 -6.65
CA TRP A 34 6.44 -11.00 -6.24
C TRP A 34 6.95 -12.14 -7.11
N SER A 35 7.79 -13.00 -6.55
CA SER A 35 8.33 -14.17 -7.27
C SER A 35 7.26 -15.19 -7.64
N GLU A 36 6.06 -15.08 -7.07
CA GLU A 36 4.88 -15.86 -7.45
C GLU A 36 4.24 -15.40 -8.78
N ALA A 37 4.56 -14.19 -9.26
CA ALA A 37 4.06 -13.70 -10.53
C ALA A 37 4.84 -14.27 -11.73
N ASN A 38 4.21 -14.29 -12.90
CA ASN A 38 4.83 -14.74 -14.15
C ASN A 38 4.81 -13.67 -15.26
N HIS A 39 4.36 -12.47 -14.92
CA HIS A 39 4.45 -11.27 -15.73
C HIS A 39 4.65 -10.06 -14.81
N PHE A 40 5.52 -9.15 -15.21
CA PHE A 40 5.92 -7.98 -14.44
C PHE A 40 5.72 -6.71 -15.27
N ALA A 41 5.28 -5.63 -14.63
CA ALA A 41 5.09 -4.37 -15.34
C ALA A 41 5.32 -3.15 -14.43
N ASP A 42 5.97 -2.12 -14.96
CA ASP A 42 6.18 -0.84 -14.27
C ASP A 42 6.26 0.31 -15.28
N LEU A 43 6.10 1.55 -14.80
CA LEU A 43 6.30 2.77 -15.60
C LEU A 43 7.77 2.93 -16.00
N SER A 44 8.66 2.57 -15.08
CA SER A 44 10.10 2.51 -15.29
C SER A 44 10.43 1.31 -16.18
N ASP A 45 11.44 1.46 -17.04
CA ASP A 45 11.88 0.36 -17.88
C ASP A 45 12.87 -0.53 -17.13
N PHE A 46 12.43 -1.73 -16.77
CA PHE A 46 13.28 -2.78 -16.18
C PHE A 46 13.44 -3.98 -17.13
N SER A 47 13.25 -3.78 -18.43
CA SER A 47 13.24 -4.88 -19.41
C SER A 47 14.55 -5.66 -19.43
N GLN A 48 15.70 -4.98 -19.26
CA GLN A 48 17.01 -5.62 -19.25
C GLN A 48 17.20 -6.46 -17.97
N GLU A 49 16.85 -5.89 -16.83
CA GLU A 49 16.92 -6.49 -15.52
C GLU A 49 16.11 -7.77 -15.40
N PHE A 50 14.82 -7.71 -15.76
CA PHE A 50 13.95 -8.88 -15.76
C PHE A 50 14.32 -9.87 -16.88
N GLY A 51 14.81 -9.37 -18.02
CA GLY A 51 15.32 -10.20 -19.11
C GLY A 51 16.49 -11.09 -18.68
N ASN A 52 17.43 -10.56 -17.88
CA ASN A 52 18.55 -11.33 -17.31
C ASN A 52 18.09 -12.46 -16.37
N LEU A 53 16.88 -12.35 -15.81
CA LEU A 53 16.26 -13.37 -14.94
C LEU A 53 15.33 -14.31 -15.72
N ASN A 54 15.23 -14.17 -17.05
CA ASN A 54 14.25 -14.85 -17.91
C ASN A 54 12.79 -14.61 -17.46
N LEU A 55 12.50 -13.43 -16.91
CA LEU A 55 11.17 -13.03 -16.48
C LEU A 55 10.53 -12.09 -17.52
N LYS A 56 9.23 -12.25 -17.75
CA LYS A 56 8.48 -11.41 -18.70
C LYS A 56 8.20 -10.05 -18.10
N PHE A 57 8.68 -8.99 -18.75
CA PHE A 57 8.44 -7.62 -18.33
C PHE A 57 7.72 -6.82 -19.42
N THR A 58 6.92 -5.85 -19.01
CA THR A 58 6.26 -4.90 -19.91
C THR A 58 6.32 -3.51 -19.30
N GLN A 59 7.05 -2.60 -19.97
CA GLN A 59 7.00 -1.19 -19.60
C GLN A 59 5.63 -0.61 -19.94
N ILE A 60 4.98 -0.01 -18.94
CA ILE A 60 3.74 0.74 -19.11
C ILE A 60 4.02 2.23 -19.30
N LYS A 61 3.08 2.94 -19.91
CA LYS A 61 3.21 4.39 -20.17
C LYS A 61 2.17 5.15 -19.35
N ARG A 62 2.57 6.30 -18.81
CA ARG A 62 1.66 7.20 -18.10
C ARG A 62 0.53 7.63 -19.03
N ASN A 63 -0.69 7.73 -18.50
CA ASN A 63 -1.88 8.22 -19.20
C ASN A 63 -2.24 7.43 -20.48
N GLN A 64 -1.81 6.17 -20.57
CA GLN A 64 -2.21 5.25 -21.64
C GLN A 64 -2.91 4.03 -21.03
N LYS A 65 -3.78 3.38 -21.82
CA LYS A 65 -4.31 2.07 -21.45
C LYS A 65 -3.17 1.08 -21.24
N LEU A 66 -3.37 0.17 -20.28
CA LEU A 66 -2.42 -0.91 -20.08
C LEU A 66 -2.42 -1.80 -21.34
N PRO A 67 -1.23 -2.19 -21.85
CA PRO A 67 -1.08 -2.90 -23.12
C PRO A 67 -1.45 -4.38 -23.03
N PHE A 68 -2.51 -4.69 -22.27
CA PHE A 68 -3.02 -6.02 -22.01
C PHE A 68 -4.46 -6.16 -22.51
N LYS A 69 -4.81 -7.35 -22.97
CA LYS A 69 -6.16 -7.69 -23.42
C LYS A 69 -7.12 -7.77 -22.23
N ASP A 70 -8.41 -7.71 -22.54
CA ASP A 70 -9.45 -7.93 -21.56
C ASP A 70 -9.29 -9.33 -20.93
N LYS A 71 -9.28 -9.37 -19.59
CA LYS A 71 -9.11 -10.58 -18.78
C LYS A 71 -7.89 -11.43 -19.19
N GLU A 72 -6.82 -10.78 -19.63
CA GLU A 72 -5.56 -11.44 -19.97
C GLU A 72 -4.95 -12.17 -18.76
N PHE A 73 -5.11 -11.60 -17.56
CA PHE A 73 -4.62 -12.16 -16.31
C PHE A 73 -5.74 -12.78 -15.49
N ASP A 74 -5.42 -13.89 -14.83
CA ASP A 74 -6.31 -14.48 -13.84
C ASP A 74 -6.17 -13.77 -12.49
N TYR A 75 -4.99 -13.23 -12.21
CA TYR A 75 -4.67 -12.56 -10.97
C TYR A 75 -3.75 -11.36 -11.19
N VAL A 76 -3.96 -10.28 -10.44
CA VAL A 76 -3.06 -9.11 -10.42
C VAL A 76 -2.68 -8.75 -8.99
N ILE A 77 -1.42 -8.40 -8.79
CA ILE A 77 -0.85 -7.94 -7.54
C ILE A 77 -0.62 -6.44 -7.64
N LEU A 78 -1.16 -5.71 -6.68
CA LEU A 78 -1.04 -4.25 -6.54
C LEU A 78 -0.47 -3.95 -5.15
N SER A 79 0.84 -4.10 -5.01
CA SER A 79 1.55 -3.86 -3.76
C SER A 79 2.13 -2.46 -3.76
N HIS A 80 1.56 -1.55 -2.97
CA HIS A 80 1.97 -0.14 -2.91
C HIS A 80 1.84 0.61 -4.25
N VAL A 81 0.66 0.52 -4.87
CA VAL A 81 0.37 1.12 -6.18
C VAL A 81 -0.74 2.15 -6.11
N LEU A 82 -1.92 1.77 -5.61
CA LEU A 82 -3.13 2.59 -5.73
C LEU A 82 -3.02 3.94 -5.02
N GLU A 83 -2.23 4.02 -3.94
CA GLU A 83 -1.99 5.25 -3.20
C GLU A 83 -1.31 6.34 -4.04
N HIS A 84 -0.59 5.97 -5.10
CA HIS A 84 0.12 6.91 -5.97
C HIS A 84 -0.70 7.38 -7.18
N VAL A 85 -1.81 6.70 -7.51
CA VAL A 85 -2.49 6.88 -8.79
C VAL A 85 -3.44 8.09 -8.78
N PRO A 86 -3.22 9.16 -9.59
CA PRO A 86 -4.10 10.33 -9.59
C PRO A 86 -5.54 10.01 -10.02
N ASN A 87 -5.72 9.29 -11.14
CA ASN A 87 -7.04 8.94 -11.66
C ASN A 87 -7.47 7.56 -11.16
N LEU A 88 -7.65 7.44 -9.84
CA LEU A 88 -7.87 6.16 -9.16
C LEU A 88 -9.02 5.33 -9.78
N LEU A 89 -10.15 5.96 -10.08
CA LEU A 89 -11.33 5.25 -10.61
C LEU A 89 -11.09 4.70 -12.03
N GLU A 90 -10.46 5.48 -12.90
CA GLU A 90 -10.10 5.03 -14.25
C GLU A 90 -9.10 3.88 -14.20
N PHE A 91 -8.10 4.00 -13.32
CA PHE A 91 -7.11 2.95 -13.13
C PHE A 91 -7.73 1.66 -12.58
N VAL A 92 -8.59 1.75 -11.57
CA VAL A 92 -9.30 0.58 -11.04
C VAL A 92 -10.17 -0.08 -12.11
N SER A 93 -10.88 0.70 -12.93
CA SER A 93 -11.63 0.15 -14.06
C SER A 93 -10.71 -0.55 -15.07
N GLU A 94 -9.50 -0.05 -15.28
CA GLU A 94 -8.52 -0.67 -16.16
C GLU A 94 -7.95 -1.97 -15.56
N ILE A 95 -7.71 -2.02 -14.25
CA ILE A 95 -7.32 -3.23 -13.52
C ILE A 95 -8.41 -4.30 -13.63
N GLU A 96 -9.67 -3.92 -13.40
CA GLU A 96 -10.81 -4.81 -13.57
C GLU A 96 -10.96 -5.27 -15.02
N ARG A 97 -10.61 -4.45 -16.01
CA ARG A 97 -10.61 -4.87 -17.42
C ARG A 97 -9.60 -5.99 -17.68
N ILE A 98 -8.36 -5.85 -17.19
CA ILE A 98 -7.27 -6.77 -17.54
C ILE A 98 -7.21 -8.03 -16.67
N SER A 99 -7.84 -8.03 -15.48
CA SER A 99 -7.75 -9.13 -14.50
C SER A 99 -9.11 -9.58 -13.97
N LYS A 100 -9.20 -10.85 -13.54
CA LYS A 100 -10.40 -11.43 -12.92
C LYS A 100 -10.44 -11.24 -11.40
N ALA A 101 -9.28 -11.28 -10.77
CA ALA A 101 -9.11 -11.18 -9.32
C ALA A 101 -7.76 -10.54 -8.99
N GLY A 102 -7.51 -10.25 -7.72
CA GLY A 102 -6.20 -9.76 -7.33
C GLY A 102 -6.00 -9.52 -5.85
N TYR A 103 -4.75 -9.16 -5.53
CA TYR A 103 -4.30 -8.74 -4.23
C TYR A 103 -3.96 -7.25 -4.26
N ILE A 104 -4.41 -6.52 -3.25
CA ILE A 104 -4.09 -5.12 -3.03
C ILE A 104 -3.43 -5.01 -1.65
N GLU A 105 -2.25 -4.40 -1.61
CA GLU A 105 -1.56 -4.03 -0.37
C GLU A 105 -1.30 -2.52 -0.36
N LEU A 106 -1.74 -1.87 0.70
CA LEU A 106 -1.70 -0.43 0.85
C LEU A 106 -1.21 -0.07 2.25
N PRO A 107 -0.56 1.08 2.44
CA PRO A 107 -0.28 1.58 3.77
C PRO A 107 -1.59 1.96 4.46
N THR A 108 -1.65 1.74 5.78
CA THR A 108 -2.73 2.34 6.57
C THR A 108 -2.48 3.84 6.73
N LYS A 109 -3.53 4.59 7.09
CA LYS A 109 -3.42 6.01 7.46
C LYS A 109 -2.35 6.25 8.53
N LEU A 110 -2.17 5.30 9.46
CA LEU A 110 -1.15 5.39 10.50
C LEU A 110 0.25 5.29 9.90
N ASN A 111 0.50 4.29 9.07
CA ASN A 111 1.79 4.10 8.42
C ASN A 111 2.18 5.33 7.58
N ASP A 112 1.24 5.83 6.77
CA ASP A 112 1.41 7.03 5.95
C ASP A 112 1.79 8.29 6.73
N ASN A 113 1.29 8.42 7.97
CA ASN A 113 1.58 9.55 8.84
C ASN A 113 2.88 9.40 9.65
N LEU A 114 3.43 8.19 9.74
CA LEU A 114 4.65 7.92 10.51
C LEU A 114 5.91 8.09 9.65
N VAL A 115 5.84 7.66 8.39
CA VAL A 115 7.01 7.38 7.55
C VAL A 115 7.35 8.52 6.59
N PHE A 116 8.63 8.89 6.52
CA PHE A 116 9.16 9.85 5.55
C PHE A 116 9.08 9.34 4.10
N GLY A 117 9.03 10.25 3.12
CA GLY A 117 9.15 9.93 1.69
C GLY A 117 7.82 9.71 0.96
N CYS A 118 6.70 9.65 1.67
CA CYS A 118 5.37 9.48 1.06
C CYS A 118 4.68 10.80 0.63
N ASP A 119 5.41 11.92 0.63
CA ASP A 119 4.85 13.29 0.49
C ASP A 119 5.37 14.04 -0.73
N GLU A 120 6.22 13.43 -1.55
CA GLU A 120 6.77 14.07 -2.74
C GLU A 120 5.64 14.34 -3.77
N ASP A 121 5.58 15.52 -4.37
CA ASP A 121 4.44 15.89 -5.22
C ASP A 121 4.23 14.96 -6.43
N ASP A 122 5.33 14.48 -7.01
CA ASP A 122 5.34 13.67 -8.23
C ASP A 122 5.19 12.17 -7.98
N VAL A 123 5.65 11.68 -6.83
CA VAL A 123 5.75 10.24 -6.52
C VAL A 123 5.13 9.84 -5.19
N GLY A 124 4.64 10.80 -4.40
CA GLY A 124 4.06 10.58 -3.09
C GLY A 124 2.64 10.02 -3.15
N HIS A 125 2.12 9.71 -1.96
CA HIS A 125 0.79 9.14 -1.80
C HIS A 125 -0.25 10.27 -1.93
N LYS A 126 -1.28 10.03 -2.73
CA LYS A 126 -2.39 10.95 -3.00
C LYS A 126 -3.63 10.57 -2.18
N TRP A 127 -3.76 9.28 -1.85
CA TRP A 127 -4.96 8.72 -1.25
C TRP A 127 -4.67 8.00 0.06
N TRP A 128 -5.61 8.12 0.98
CA TRP A 128 -5.76 7.20 2.09
C TRP A 128 -6.81 6.15 1.79
N PHE A 129 -6.56 4.95 2.30
CA PHE A 129 -7.47 3.84 2.18
C PHE A 129 -7.89 3.29 3.54
N GLU A 130 -9.14 2.87 3.60
CA GLU A 130 -9.72 2.16 4.73
C GLU A 130 -10.60 1.04 4.18
N PHE A 131 -10.72 -0.06 4.93
CA PHE A 131 -11.67 -1.10 4.59
C PHE A 131 -12.90 -0.98 5.46
N ASP A 132 -14.06 -0.89 4.83
CA ASP A 132 -15.37 -0.91 5.48
C ASP A 132 -15.82 -2.36 5.65
N ASP A 133 -15.64 -2.88 6.86
CA ASP A 133 -16.00 -4.25 7.23
C ASP A 133 -17.53 -4.49 7.24
N VAL A 134 -18.37 -3.43 7.25
CA VAL A 134 -19.84 -3.58 7.19
C VAL A 134 -20.30 -3.80 5.76
N ASN A 135 -19.81 -2.98 4.82
CA ASN A 135 -20.26 -3.01 3.43
C ASN A 135 -19.30 -3.75 2.48
N ASN A 136 -18.16 -4.25 2.99
CA ASN A 136 -17.08 -4.83 2.20
C ASN A 136 -16.63 -3.88 1.08
N GLN A 137 -16.26 -2.66 1.46
CA GLN A 137 -15.81 -1.61 0.54
C GLN A 137 -14.39 -1.17 0.85
N LEU A 138 -13.65 -0.81 -0.19
CA LEU A 138 -12.39 -0.09 -0.05
C LEU A 138 -12.70 1.40 -0.14
N LEU A 139 -12.74 2.04 1.01
CA LEU A 139 -12.97 3.48 1.11
C LEU A 139 -11.69 4.22 0.76
N TYR A 140 -11.81 5.31 0.03
CA TYR A 140 -10.69 6.19 -0.26
C TYR A 140 -11.02 7.67 0.03
N SER A 141 -10.01 8.42 0.49
CA SER A 141 -10.09 9.87 0.69
C SER A 141 -8.77 10.52 0.30
N GLU A 142 -8.75 11.83 0.08
CA GLU A 142 -7.49 12.56 -0.08
C GLU A 142 -6.62 12.34 1.16
N LYS A 143 -5.32 12.14 0.93
CA LYS A 143 -4.33 12.02 2.00
C LYS A 143 -4.15 13.37 2.70
N VAL A 144 -3.93 13.32 4.01
CA VAL A 144 -3.77 14.50 4.86
C VAL A 144 -2.62 14.30 5.85
N ASP A 145 -1.61 15.16 5.89
CA ASP A 145 -0.48 14.97 6.80
C ASP A 145 -0.74 15.52 8.22
N VAL A 146 -1.44 14.71 9.02
CA VAL A 146 -1.88 15.06 10.39
C VAL A 146 -0.72 14.97 11.40
N LEU A 147 0.29 14.15 11.14
CA LEU A 147 1.46 13.96 11.99
C LEU A 147 2.73 14.44 11.26
N GLU A 148 3.58 15.20 11.96
CA GLU A 148 4.95 15.40 11.50
C GLU A 148 5.70 14.08 11.59
N LYS A 149 6.05 13.54 10.43
CA LYS A 149 6.71 12.23 10.28
C LYS A 149 8.03 12.21 11.02
N PHE A 150 8.36 11.04 11.56
CA PHE A 150 9.56 10.85 12.38
C PHE A 150 10.15 9.44 12.26
N VAL A 151 9.62 8.61 11.37
CA VAL A 151 10.05 7.22 11.18
C VAL A 151 10.64 7.05 9.77
N THR A 152 11.79 6.41 9.65
CA THR A 152 12.36 6.05 8.34
C THR A 152 11.78 4.75 7.81
N VAL A 153 11.91 4.51 6.49
CA VAL A 153 11.46 3.25 5.86
C VAL A 153 12.11 2.02 6.52
N GLY A 154 13.42 2.06 6.81
CA GLY A 154 14.08 0.94 7.49
C GLY A 154 13.62 0.71 8.93
N GLN A 155 13.17 1.76 9.63
CA GLN A 155 12.60 1.62 10.98
C GLN A 155 11.20 1.03 10.93
N ILE A 156 10.34 1.47 10.00
CA ILE A 156 8.96 0.98 9.94
C ILE A 156 8.91 -0.52 9.64
N TRP A 157 9.84 -1.05 8.84
CA TRP A 157 9.96 -2.50 8.61
C TRP A 157 10.15 -3.30 9.90
N LYS A 158 10.83 -2.74 10.91
CA LYS A 158 10.96 -3.37 12.22
C LYS A 158 9.64 -3.42 12.98
N PHE A 159 8.81 -2.38 12.83
CA PHE A 159 7.46 -2.35 13.41
C PHE A 159 6.51 -3.28 12.68
N GLN A 160 6.56 -3.32 11.35
CA GLN A 160 5.71 -4.17 10.51
C GLN A 160 5.81 -5.65 10.92
N LYS A 161 6.98 -6.13 11.35
CA LYS A 161 7.14 -7.49 11.88
C LYS A 161 6.16 -7.85 13.01
N PHE A 162 5.72 -6.87 13.80
CA PHE A 162 4.84 -7.08 14.96
C PHE A 162 3.45 -6.45 14.81
N PHE A 163 3.34 -5.43 13.96
CA PHE A 163 2.14 -4.59 13.82
C PHE A 163 1.72 -4.46 12.36
N GLU A 164 1.90 -5.53 11.58
CA GLU A 164 1.59 -5.55 10.15
C GLU A 164 0.15 -5.11 9.87
N ASP A 165 -0.81 -5.64 10.62
CA ASP A 165 -2.24 -5.33 10.53
C ASP A 165 -2.58 -3.86 10.81
N SER A 166 -1.76 -3.20 11.62
CA SER A 166 -1.89 -1.79 11.97
C SER A 166 -1.23 -0.87 10.93
N LEU A 167 -0.30 -1.40 10.13
CA LEU A 167 0.54 -0.63 9.21
C LEU A 167 0.21 -0.88 7.74
N LEU A 168 -0.37 -2.03 7.42
CA LEU A 168 -0.75 -2.43 6.07
C LEU A 168 -2.23 -2.82 6.01
N LEU A 169 -2.88 -2.39 4.95
CA LEU A 169 -4.18 -2.86 4.52
C LEU A 169 -3.98 -3.88 3.41
N GLN A 170 -4.48 -5.09 3.61
CA GLN A 170 -4.23 -6.24 2.75
C GLN A 170 -5.57 -6.84 2.30
N ILE A 171 -5.87 -6.76 1.01
CA ILE A 171 -7.20 -7.02 0.46
C ILE A 171 -7.12 -7.99 -0.71
N TYR A 172 -8.05 -8.94 -0.74
CA TYR A 172 -8.35 -9.76 -1.91
C TYR A 172 -9.63 -9.23 -2.58
N TRP A 173 -9.63 -9.22 -3.90
CA TRP A 173 -10.79 -8.86 -4.70
C TRP A 173 -11.04 -9.88 -5.82
N GLU A 174 -12.31 -10.04 -6.18
CA GLU A 174 -12.77 -10.88 -7.29
C GLU A 174 -13.93 -10.20 -8.03
N GLU A 175 -13.85 -10.21 -9.36
CA GLU A 175 -14.73 -9.54 -10.32
C GLU A 175 -14.70 -8.01 -10.29
N LYS A 176 -14.75 -7.40 -9.09
CA LYS A 176 -14.83 -5.94 -8.93
C LYS A 176 -14.20 -5.47 -7.60
N ILE A 177 -13.50 -4.35 -7.68
CA ILE A 177 -12.94 -3.60 -6.55
C ILE A 177 -13.99 -2.56 -6.15
N ASN A 178 -14.76 -2.86 -5.10
CA ASN A 178 -15.84 -2.00 -4.62
C ASN A 178 -15.29 -0.76 -3.91
N LEU A 179 -14.94 0.28 -4.69
CA LEU A 179 -14.47 1.57 -4.19
C LEU A 179 -15.62 2.51 -3.81
N ALA A 180 -15.44 3.22 -2.70
CA ALA A 180 -16.32 4.33 -2.33
C ALA A 180 -15.52 5.53 -1.82
N ARG A 181 -15.85 6.73 -2.29
CA ARG A 181 -15.20 7.95 -1.82
C ARG A 181 -15.74 8.34 -0.45
N ARG A 182 -14.82 8.60 0.48
CA ARG A 182 -15.12 9.19 1.79
C ARG A 182 -14.78 10.68 1.76
N GLN A 183 -15.46 11.46 2.59
CA GLN A 183 -15.10 12.85 2.82
C GLN A 183 -13.68 12.95 3.38
N SER A 184 -12.89 13.90 2.87
CA SER A 184 -11.55 14.18 3.38
C SER A 184 -11.58 14.55 4.86
N PHE A 185 -10.55 14.14 5.60
CA PHE A 185 -10.44 14.40 7.03
C PHE A 185 -10.12 15.88 7.28
N LYS A 186 -10.93 16.54 8.11
CA LYS A 186 -10.63 17.88 8.61
C LYS A 186 -9.82 17.75 9.89
N PHE A 187 -8.73 18.50 10.01
CA PHE A 187 -7.96 18.61 11.24
C PHE A 187 -7.49 20.05 11.42
N ASP A 188 -7.58 20.55 12.65
CA ASP A 188 -7.28 21.96 12.93
C ASP A 188 -5.78 22.23 13.12
N LYS A 189 -5.05 21.24 13.65
CA LYS A 189 -3.64 21.40 13.99
C LYS A 189 -2.85 20.13 13.80
N LYS A 190 -1.71 20.25 13.10
CA LYS A 190 -0.73 19.18 12.92
C LYS A 190 -0.14 18.75 14.26
N ILE A 191 0.01 17.45 14.45
CA ILE A 191 0.71 16.85 15.59
C ILE A 191 2.21 16.94 15.29
N TYR A 192 2.90 17.90 15.91
CA TYR A 192 4.35 18.06 15.73
C TYR A 192 5.13 17.04 16.55
N PHE A 193 6.19 16.46 15.98
CA PHE A 193 7.03 15.47 16.65
C PHE A 193 7.68 16.07 17.90
N LEU A 194 8.13 17.33 17.83
CA LEU A 194 8.70 18.03 18.98
C LEU A 194 7.70 18.13 20.16
N SER A 195 6.40 18.23 19.87
CA SER A 195 5.36 18.24 20.91
C SER A 195 5.26 16.89 21.65
N LEU A 196 5.44 15.78 20.92
CA LEU A 196 5.48 14.43 21.48
C LEU A 196 6.74 14.21 22.32
N VAL A 197 7.90 14.64 21.79
CA VAL A 197 9.19 14.57 22.48
C VAL A 197 9.16 15.34 23.81
N ARG A 198 8.65 16.58 23.79
CA ARG A 198 8.51 17.40 25.01
C ARG A 198 7.65 16.68 26.05
N LYS A 199 6.48 16.15 25.67
CA LYS A 199 5.60 15.40 26.58
C LYS A 199 6.27 14.15 27.15
N TYR A 200 7.02 13.41 26.33
CA TYR A 200 7.76 12.23 26.78
C TYR A 200 8.76 12.56 27.88
N PHE A 201 9.64 13.54 27.66
CA PHE A 201 10.64 13.94 28.65
C PHE A 201 10.00 14.57 29.90
N SER A 202 8.94 15.38 29.75
CA SER A 202 8.18 15.89 30.90
C SER A 202 7.58 14.77 31.76
N LYS A 203 7.10 13.67 31.17
CA LYS A 203 6.63 12.51 31.92
C LYS A 203 7.78 11.79 32.62
N LYS A 204 8.91 11.56 31.94
CA LYS A 204 10.09 10.93 32.55
C LYS A 204 10.62 11.71 33.75
N PHE A 205 10.70 13.04 33.63
CA PHE A 205 11.13 13.91 34.73
C PHE A 205 10.19 13.85 35.94
N ARG A 206 8.86 13.92 35.73
CA ARG A 206 7.88 13.76 36.81
C ARG A 206 7.99 12.41 37.51
N ASN A 207 8.16 11.33 36.74
CA ASN A 207 8.34 9.99 37.31
C ASN A 207 9.63 9.90 38.15
N PHE A 208 10.73 10.50 37.68
CA PHE A 208 11.98 10.56 38.44
C PHE A 208 11.81 11.28 39.78
N LEU A 209 11.16 12.45 39.78
CA LEU A 209 10.85 13.19 41.01
C LEU A 209 9.94 12.41 41.97
N SER A 210 8.93 11.71 41.45
CA SER A 210 8.03 10.90 42.28
C SER A 210 8.75 9.74 42.96
N ARG A 211 9.72 9.10 42.27
CA ARG A 211 10.51 8.01 42.86
C ARG A 211 11.41 8.51 43.99
N LYS A 212 12.02 9.69 43.84
CA LYS A 212 12.83 10.33 44.90
C LYS A 212 12.04 10.76 46.13
N LYS A 213 10.76 11.07 45.98
CA LYS A 213 9.89 11.41 47.13
C LYS A 213 9.42 10.19 47.92
N ASN A 214 9.46 9.00 47.30
CA ASN A 214 9.01 7.74 47.89
C ASN A 214 10.18 6.82 48.28
N SER A 215 11.42 7.31 48.24
CA SER A 215 12.65 6.66 48.69
C SER A 215 13.21 7.40 49.90
#